data_AF-A0A139HAF5-F1
#
_entry.id   AF-A0A139HAF5-F1
#
_cell.length_a   1.000
_cell.length_b   1.000
_cell.length_c   1.000
_cell.angle_alpha   90.00
_cell.angle_beta   90.00
_cell.angle_gamma   90.00
#
_symmetry.space_group_name_H-M   'P 1'
#
loop_
_entity.id
_entity.type
_entity.pdbx_description
1 polymer ?
#
loop_
_entity_poly.entity_id
_entity_poly.type
_entity_poly.pdbx_seq_one_letter_code
_entity_poly.pdbx_strand_id
1 'polypeptide(L)'
;MATSTDRHDEPHNNVTPRPPLQQSHSHFSGYGLMSTLSYFTEPVRYTTSALLRRLSEDEAPTPLAKALSANYNGSMTDPTLGVYHPPQAPMRKLSPFQPPPLTPLTLTGYTAGTASRAKLLRKAVAEEIRLLIPPRLQLVDHWKLVYSLEQNGSTLSTLYGLCGQYRGKRGGFVVVVKDAAGGVFGAYLSDPPRPQSHYFGNGECFLWRAFVLPGLPDLLDLPPPPSADTTHAQRMTTIGGARTPSTASLASLNLQSTNGHASGAATPERIRFKAFPYTGENDFTIYCAHDYLSVGGGDGHYGLWLGQGLGNGVSDTCPTYGNEALSEEGSKFDVMGVEVWYVGS
;
A
#
# COMPACT_ATOMS: atom_id res chain seq x y z
N MET A 1 23.73 20.73 -68.80
CA MET A 1 24.48 21.94 -68.43
C MET A 1 23.77 22.51 -67.20
N ALA A 2 24.26 22.45 -65.96
CA ALA A 2 25.65 22.32 -65.44
C ALA A 2 26.56 23.48 -65.91
N THR A 3 27.29 24.22 -65.06
CA THR A 3 27.68 24.08 -63.62
C THR A 3 27.38 25.35 -62.79
N SER A 4 27.29 25.35 -61.44
CA SER A 4 28.37 25.47 -60.41
C SER A 4 29.42 26.57 -60.71
N THR A 5 29.89 27.45 -59.82
CA THR A 5 30.29 27.42 -58.37
C THR A 5 30.25 28.86 -57.76
N ASP A 6 30.44 29.24 -56.48
CA ASP A 6 30.49 28.68 -55.08
C ASP A 6 30.88 29.87 -54.10
N ARG A 7 30.69 29.77 -52.75
CA ARG A 7 31.26 30.66 -51.66
C ARG A 7 30.72 32.10 -51.50
N HIS A 8 30.64 32.79 -50.34
CA HIS A 8 30.86 32.56 -48.87
C HIS A 8 30.27 33.82 -48.12
N ASP A 9 30.16 34.02 -46.79
CA ASP A 9 30.45 33.24 -45.56
C ASP A 9 29.72 33.81 -44.30
N GLU A 10 29.62 33.00 -43.23
CA GLU A 10 29.54 33.28 -41.76
C GLU A 10 28.49 34.24 -41.12
N PRO A 11 28.20 34.15 -39.80
CA PRO A 11 26.87 34.45 -39.24
C PRO A 11 26.77 35.59 -38.20
N HIS A 12 25.55 36.06 -37.97
CA HIS A 12 25.22 36.89 -36.80
C HIS A 12 24.54 36.09 -35.68
N ASN A 13 25.17 36.10 -34.50
CA ASN A 13 24.55 35.73 -33.23
C ASN A 13 23.23 36.47 -33.00
N ASN A 14 22.23 35.78 -32.44
CA ASN A 14 21.26 36.44 -31.57
C ASN A 14 20.94 35.55 -30.36
N VAL A 15 20.79 36.18 -29.19
CA VAL A 15 20.84 35.51 -27.88
C VAL A 15 19.45 35.26 -27.33
N THR A 16 19.28 34.16 -26.60
CA THR A 16 18.01 33.78 -25.96
C THR A 16 17.58 34.77 -24.86
N PRO A 17 16.35 35.33 -24.92
CA PRO A 17 15.76 36.00 -23.77
C PRO A 17 15.28 34.96 -22.75
N ARG A 18 15.99 34.88 -21.62
CA ARG A 18 15.64 34.03 -20.47
C ARG A 18 14.38 34.58 -19.77
N PRO A 19 13.42 33.74 -19.32
CA PRO A 19 12.29 34.22 -18.54
C PRO A 19 12.75 34.83 -17.19
N PRO A 20 12.06 35.86 -16.67
CA PRO A 20 12.49 36.58 -15.48
C PRO A 20 12.31 35.77 -14.18
N LEU A 21 13.24 35.95 -13.25
CA LEU A 21 13.15 35.45 -11.87
C LEU A 21 12.14 36.27 -11.08
N GLN A 22 11.06 35.65 -10.60
CA GLN A 22 10.11 36.31 -9.71
C GLN A 22 10.48 36.07 -8.24
N GLN A 23 10.87 37.13 -7.54
CA GLN A 23 11.25 37.08 -6.12
C GLN A 23 10.03 37.10 -5.19
N SER A 24 10.24 36.56 -3.98
CA SER A 24 9.23 36.48 -2.92
C SER A 24 9.01 37.83 -2.22
N HIS A 25 7.76 38.31 -2.17
CA HIS A 25 7.36 39.38 -1.26
C HIS A 25 6.19 38.95 -0.37
N SER A 26 6.43 38.98 0.93
CA SER A 26 5.43 38.77 1.99
C SER A 26 4.84 40.11 2.42
N HIS A 27 3.51 40.24 2.45
CA HIS A 27 2.84 41.33 3.17
C HIS A 27 1.66 40.80 4.01
N PHE A 28 1.49 41.39 5.19
CA PHE A 28 0.60 40.95 6.26
C PHE A 28 -0.39 42.06 6.59
N SER A 29 -1.70 41.82 6.47
CA SER A 29 -2.84 42.54 7.05
C SER A 29 -4.14 41.91 6.51
N GLY A 30 -5.28 41.89 7.21
CA GLY A 30 -5.58 42.38 8.56
C GLY A 30 -7.11 42.44 8.76
N TYR A 31 -7.60 42.20 9.98
CA TYR A 31 -9.03 42.17 10.38
C TYR A 31 -9.88 41.03 9.76
N GLY A 32 -10.89 40.46 10.44
CA GLY A 32 -11.19 40.55 11.87
C GLY A 32 -12.60 40.14 12.30
N LEU A 33 -12.80 38.85 12.67
CA LEU A 33 -13.91 38.30 13.50
C LEU A 33 -15.34 38.42 12.88
N MET A 34 -16.35 37.60 13.23
CA MET A 34 -16.49 36.57 14.28
C MET A 34 -17.04 35.25 13.71
N SER A 35 -16.79 34.13 14.39
CA SER A 35 -17.77 33.03 14.48
C SER A 35 -17.55 32.25 15.78
N THR A 36 -18.64 31.98 16.51
CA THR A 36 -18.60 31.32 17.82
C THR A 36 -19.33 29.98 17.77
N LEU A 37 -18.61 28.89 18.03
CA LEU A 37 -19.07 27.76 18.85
C LEU A 37 -17.94 26.73 18.98
N SER A 38 -17.38 26.63 20.18
CA SER A 38 -16.27 25.70 20.48
C SER A 38 -16.82 24.33 20.92
N TYR A 39 -16.40 23.26 20.24
CA TYR A 39 -16.41 21.92 20.80
C TYR A 39 -15.00 21.35 20.72
N PHE A 40 -14.40 21.09 21.89
CA PHE A 40 -13.05 20.54 22.00
C PHE A 40 -13.09 19.02 21.74
N THR A 41 -12.28 18.56 20.79
CA THR A 41 -11.75 17.20 20.77
C THR A 41 -10.25 17.25 20.51
N GLU A 42 -9.45 17.04 21.56
CA GLU A 42 -7.99 17.05 21.44
C GLU A 42 -7.49 15.70 20.84
N PRO A 43 -6.68 15.72 19.77
CA PRO A 43 -6.00 14.51 19.32
C PRO A 43 -4.86 14.19 20.29
N VAL A 44 -4.97 13.06 21.00
CA VAL A 44 -3.93 12.54 21.89
C VAL A 44 -2.64 12.33 21.11
N ARG A 45 -1.65 13.20 21.34
CA ARG A 45 -0.33 13.12 20.70
C ARG A 45 0.51 12.04 21.37
N TYR A 46 0.59 10.87 20.74
CA TYR A 46 1.59 9.85 21.09
C TYR A 46 2.99 10.29 20.63
N THR A 47 3.70 11.03 21.47
CA THR A 47 5.09 11.42 21.20
C THR A 47 6.05 10.26 21.47
N THR A 48 6.51 9.60 20.41
CA THR A 48 7.55 8.55 20.45
C THR A 48 8.95 9.15 20.64
N SER A 49 9.24 9.62 21.86
CA SER A 49 10.52 10.26 22.20
C SER A 49 11.16 9.66 23.45
N ALA A 50 11.48 8.37 23.41
CA ALA A 50 11.97 7.58 24.55
C ALA A 50 13.44 7.15 24.41
N LEU A 51 14.35 8.06 24.05
CA LEU A 51 15.80 7.77 24.10
C LEU A 51 16.75 8.99 24.29
N LEU A 52 16.29 10.11 24.87
CA LEU A 52 17.21 11.15 25.38
C LEU A 52 16.55 12.15 26.34
N ARG A 53 16.63 11.90 27.66
CA ARG A 53 16.76 12.96 28.69
C ARG A 53 17.34 12.40 29.98
N ARG A 54 18.61 12.69 30.24
CA ARG A 54 19.28 12.53 31.55
C ARG A 54 19.71 13.93 32.00
N LEU A 55 19.70 14.18 33.31
CA LEU A 55 20.19 15.41 33.96
C LEU A 55 19.41 16.71 33.68
N SER A 56 18.45 17.02 34.56
CA SER A 56 18.08 18.38 34.98
C SER A 56 17.25 18.24 36.27
N GLU A 57 17.58 18.99 37.32
CA GLU A 57 17.04 18.80 38.68
C GLU A 57 15.64 19.42 38.89
N ASP A 58 15.18 19.33 40.14
CA ASP A 58 13.88 19.68 40.73
C ASP A 58 13.20 20.98 40.23
N GLU A 59 11.87 20.93 40.04
CA GLU A 59 10.90 21.58 40.94
C GLU A 59 9.44 21.26 40.47
N ALA A 60 8.51 20.92 41.37
CA ALA A 60 7.12 20.61 41.00
C ALA A 60 6.05 21.01 42.06
N PRO A 61 5.75 22.31 42.25
CA PRO A 61 4.82 22.78 43.26
C PRO A 61 3.34 22.77 42.77
N THR A 62 2.81 21.61 42.40
CA THR A 62 1.37 21.47 42.04
C THR A 62 0.59 20.67 43.08
N PRO A 63 -0.61 21.11 43.50
CA PRO A 63 -1.42 20.40 44.49
C PRO A 63 -1.91 19.04 43.98
N LEU A 64 -2.02 18.86 42.66
CA LEU A 64 -2.42 17.60 42.03
C LEU A 64 -1.31 16.53 42.14
N ALA A 65 -0.03 16.90 41.93
CA ALA A 65 1.08 16.00 42.22
C ALA A 65 1.13 15.63 43.71
N LYS A 66 0.88 16.61 44.59
CA LYS A 66 0.83 16.40 46.04
C LYS A 66 -0.30 15.47 46.46
N ALA A 67 -1.49 15.60 45.87
CA ALA A 67 -2.63 14.71 46.09
C ALA A 67 -2.35 13.26 45.63
N LEU A 68 -1.68 13.07 44.49
CA LEU A 68 -1.27 11.74 44.02
C LEU A 68 -0.20 11.10 44.92
N SER A 69 0.67 11.90 45.55
CA SER A 69 1.65 11.42 46.53
C SER A 69 1.07 11.10 47.91
N ALA A 70 -0.12 11.63 48.24
CA ALA A 70 -0.69 11.56 49.60
C ALA A 70 -1.12 10.15 50.04
N ASN A 71 -1.12 9.17 49.14
CA ASN A 71 -1.48 7.78 49.44
C ASN A 71 -0.28 6.92 49.93
N TYR A 72 0.88 7.55 50.18
CA TYR A 72 2.11 6.88 50.62
C TYR A 72 2.16 6.67 52.14
N ASN A 73 1.39 5.70 52.64
CA ASN A 73 1.39 5.33 54.06
C ASN A 73 2.52 4.31 54.35
N GLY A 74 3.78 4.76 54.29
CA GLY A 74 4.98 3.92 54.44
C GLY A 74 6.06 4.58 55.29
N SER A 75 6.42 3.95 56.41
CA SER A 75 7.53 4.38 57.27
C SER A 75 8.86 4.35 56.50
N MET A 76 9.70 5.38 56.67
CA MET A 76 10.94 5.54 55.90
C MET A 76 12.16 5.81 56.80
N THR A 77 12.36 4.95 57.80
CA THR A 77 13.60 4.89 58.59
C THR A 77 14.03 3.44 58.87
N ASP A 78 14.88 2.89 58.01
CA ASP A 78 15.81 1.81 58.36
C ASP A 78 17.23 2.38 58.08
N PRO A 79 18.12 2.45 59.09
CA PRO A 79 19.41 3.12 58.94
C PRO A 79 20.49 2.25 58.27
N THR A 80 20.17 1.04 57.80
CA THR A 80 21.16 0.12 57.21
C THR A 80 20.86 -0.29 55.76
N LEU A 81 21.86 -0.13 54.89
CA LEU A 81 21.87 -0.48 53.45
C LEU A 81 20.85 0.28 52.59
N GLY A 82 21.20 1.52 52.22
CA GLY A 82 20.43 2.37 51.30
C GLY A 82 20.41 1.90 49.83
N VAL A 83 19.82 0.74 49.55
CA VAL A 83 19.53 0.26 48.19
C VAL A 83 18.07 0.52 47.86
N TYR A 84 17.80 1.59 47.12
CA TYR A 84 16.44 1.92 46.67
C TYR A 84 15.97 0.90 45.62
N HIS A 85 15.12 -0.03 46.04
CA HIS A 85 14.36 -0.87 45.12
C HIS A 85 13.08 -0.13 44.70
N PRO A 86 12.94 0.32 43.43
CA PRO A 86 11.66 0.85 42.97
C PRO A 86 10.60 -0.25 43.06
N PRO A 87 9.36 0.08 43.51
CA PRO A 87 8.29 -0.90 43.54
C PRO A 87 8.06 -1.48 42.14
N GLN A 88 7.89 -2.80 42.04
CA GLN A 88 7.69 -3.48 40.77
C GLN A 88 6.51 -2.84 40.02
N ALA A 89 6.81 -2.17 38.89
CA ALA A 89 5.81 -1.45 38.14
C ALA A 89 4.68 -2.40 37.73
N PRO A 90 3.40 -2.08 38.02
CA PRO A 90 2.30 -3.00 37.82
C PRO A 90 2.24 -3.43 36.36
N MET A 91 2.49 -4.71 36.11
CA MET A 91 2.56 -5.26 34.76
C MET A 91 1.24 -5.01 34.03
N ARG A 92 1.27 -4.10 33.05
CA ARG A 92 0.12 -3.80 32.19
C ARG A 92 -0.20 -5.05 31.37
N LYS A 93 -1.16 -5.83 31.85
CA LYS A 93 -1.77 -6.91 31.07
C LYS A 93 -2.32 -6.27 29.79
N LEU A 94 -2.00 -6.88 28.64
CA LEU A 94 -2.59 -6.48 27.36
C LEU A 94 -4.12 -6.58 27.47
N SER A 95 -4.83 -5.66 26.81
CA SER A 95 -6.28 -5.70 26.81
C SER A 95 -6.77 -7.02 26.19
N PRO A 96 -7.70 -7.76 26.81
CA PRO A 96 -8.33 -8.91 26.18
C PRO A 96 -9.31 -8.50 25.07
N PHE A 97 -9.56 -7.19 24.89
CA PHE A 97 -10.32 -6.68 23.75
C PHE A 97 -9.47 -6.73 22.48
N GLN A 98 -9.55 -7.84 21.77
CA GLN A 98 -9.19 -7.89 20.36
C GLN A 98 -10.37 -7.29 19.56
N PRO A 99 -10.16 -6.27 18.71
CA PRO A 99 -11.24 -5.71 17.91
C PRO A 99 -11.81 -6.78 16.95
N PRO A 100 -13.11 -6.69 16.60
CA PRO A 100 -13.71 -7.62 15.65
C PRO A 100 -12.98 -7.56 14.29
N PRO A 101 -12.90 -8.67 13.54
CA PRO A 101 -12.35 -8.66 12.19
C PRO A 101 -13.18 -7.74 11.28
N LEU A 102 -12.54 -7.14 10.28
CA LEU A 102 -13.20 -6.26 9.32
C LEU A 102 -14.32 -7.00 8.57
N THR A 103 -15.46 -6.32 8.34
CA THR A 103 -16.57 -6.86 7.55
C THR A 103 -16.08 -7.25 6.15
N PRO A 104 -16.28 -8.50 5.68
CA PRO A 104 -15.73 -8.96 4.40
C PRO A 104 -16.22 -8.14 3.20
N LEU A 105 -15.29 -7.75 2.32
CA LEU A 105 -15.50 -6.80 1.23
C LEU A 105 -16.57 -7.22 0.20
N THR A 106 -17.36 -6.27 -0.27
CA THR A 106 -18.39 -6.44 -1.30
C THR A 106 -18.06 -5.58 -2.52
N LEU A 107 -17.67 -6.23 -3.62
CA LEU A 107 -17.38 -5.60 -4.90
C LEU A 107 -18.66 -5.44 -5.73
N THR A 108 -18.98 -4.21 -6.13
CA THR A 108 -20.22 -3.87 -6.85
C THR A 108 -19.96 -3.11 -8.16
N GLY A 109 -20.90 -3.17 -9.11
CA GLY A 109 -20.89 -2.35 -10.34
C GLY A 109 -20.59 -3.09 -11.65
N TYR A 110 -20.23 -4.38 -11.62
CA TYR A 110 -20.23 -5.23 -12.82
C TYR A 110 -21.66 -5.38 -13.38
N THR A 111 -21.83 -5.17 -14.68
CA THR A 111 -23.08 -5.48 -15.39
C THR A 111 -23.31 -6.99 -15.53
N ALA A 112 -24.57 -7.41 -15.67
CA ALA A 112 -24.95 -8.83 -15.77
C ALA A 112 -24.31 -9.56 -16.96
N GLY A 113 -23.96 -8.87 -18.04
CA GLY A 113 -23.26 -9.43 -19.19
C GLY A 113 -21.73 -9.54 -19.05
N THR A 114 -21.13 -9.02 -17.98
CA THR A 114 -19.66 -9.03 -17.82
C THR A 114 -19.16 -10.45 -17.56
N ALA A 115 -18.42 -11.00 -18.53
CA ALA A 115 -17.85 -12.35 -18.46
C ALA A 115 -16.87 -12.49 -17.28
N SER A 116 -16.81 -13.69 -16.66
CA SER A 116 -15.93 -13.96 -15.52
C SER A 116 -14.46 -13.65 -15.79
N ARG A 117 -13.96 -13.92 -17.00
CA ARG A 117 -12.59 -13.63 -17.44
C ARG A 117 -12.23 -12.13 -17.49
N ALA A 118 -13.24 -11.25 -17.57
CA ALA A 118 -13.10 -9.81 -17.67
C ALA A 118 -13.25 -9.09 -16.30
N LYS A 119 -13.52 -9.86 -15.24
CA LYS A 119 -13.54 -9.38 -13.85
C LYS A 119 -12.13 -9.48 -13.29
N LEU A 120 -11.41 -8.36 -13.26
CA LEU A 120 -9.98 -8.33 -12.94
C LEU A 120 -9.76 -8.36 -11.43
N LEU A 121 -10.47 -7.49 -10.69
CA LEU A 121 -10.36 -7.47 -9.23
C LEU A 121 -11.08 -8.66 -8.58
N ARG A 122 -10.32 -9.64 -8.11
CA ARG A 122 -10.82 -10.72 -7.24
C ARG A 122 -10.92 -10.22 -5.80
N LYS A 123 -11.94 -10.69 -5.07
CA LYS A 123 -12.20 -10.26 -3.68
C LYS A 123 -10.98 -10.40 -2.78
N ALA A 124 -10.25 -11.52 -2.84
CA ALA A 124 -9.09 -11.74 -1.98
C ALA A 124 -7.94 -10.74 -2.28
N VAL A 125 -7.67 -10.41 -3.55
CA VAL A 125 -6.73 -9.32 -3.91
C VAL A 125 -7.20 -7.97 -3.35
N ALA A 126 -8.51 -7.70 -3.39
CA ALA A 126 -9.07 -6.46 -2.87
C ALA A 126 -8.93 -6.33 -1.34
N GLU A 127 -9.07 -7.44 -0.59
CA GLU A 127 -8.83 -7.44 0.87
C GLU A 127 -7.34 -7.19 1.21
N GLU A 128 -6.39 -7.74 0.44
CA GLU A 128 -4.96 -7.43 0.61
C GLU A 128 -4.66 -5.94 0.38
N ILE A 129 -5.21 -5.36 -0.70
CA ILE A 129 -5.11 -3.91 -0.99
C ILE A 129 -5.76 -3.09 0.14
N ARG A 130 -6.90 -3.55 0.68
CA ARG A 130 -7.63 -2.92 1.78
C ARG A 130 -6.83 -2.85 3.09
N LEU A 131 -5.85 -3.73 3.32
CA LEU A 131 -4.98 -3.63 4.49
C LEU A 131 -3.96 -2.47 4.38
N LEU A 132 -3.75 -1.94 3.18
CA LEU A 132 -2.75 -0.90 2.88
C LEU A 132 -3.34 0.49 2.61
N ILE A 133 -4.61 0.59 2.18
CA ILE A 133 -5.30 1.89 2.09
C ILE A 133 -5.42 2.55 3.47
N PRO A 134 -5.58 3.89 3.57
CA PRO A 134 -5.65 4.60 4.85
C PRO A 134 -6.68 4.00 5.82
N PRO A 135 -6.40 3.88 7.14
CA PRO A 135 -7.30 3.28 8.14
C PRO A 135 -8.74 3.79 8.10
N ARG A 136 -8.92 5.07 7.73
CA ARG A 136 -10.21 5.75 7.51
C ARG A 136 -11.09 5.06 6.45
N LEU A 137 -10.47 4.47 5.43
CA LEU A 137 -11.11 3.80 4.29
C LEU A 137 -11.13 2.27 4.43
N GLN A 138 -10.31 1.67 5.29
CA GLN A 138 -10.36 0.22 5.59
C GLN A 138 -11.72 -0.22 6.15
N LEU A 139 -12.39 0.70 6.85
CA LEU A 139 -13.75 0.55 7.36
C LEU A 139 -14.83 0.50 6.25
N VAL A 140 -14.50 0.89 5.02
CA VAL A 140 -15.42 0.81 3.87
C VAL A 140 -15.33 -0.60 3.27
N ASP A 141 -16.37 -1.38 3.51
CA ASP A 141 -16.56 -2.74 3.01
C ASP A 141 -17.19 -2.81 1.61
N HIS A 142 -17.89 -1.76 1.17
CA HIS A 142 -18.46 -1.66 -0.18
C HIS A 142 -17.56 -0.88 -1.14
N TRP A 143 -16.96 -1.57 -2.13
CA TRP A 143 -16.24 -0.92 -3.23
C TRP A 143 -17.10 -0.91 -4.49
N LYS A 144 -17.02 0.18 -5.26
CA LYS A 144 -17.80 0.37 -6.48
C LYS A 144 -16.89 0.54 -7.69
N LEU A 145 -17.12 -0.29 -8.71
CA LEU A 145 -16.54 -0.14 -10.04
C LEU A 145 -17.01 1.18 -10.66
N VAL A 146 -16.06 2.04 -11.02
CA VAL A 146 -16.27 3.34 -11.68
C VAL A 146 -16.04 3.24 -13.18
N TYR A 147 -15.03 2.47 -13.58
CA TYR A 147 -14.65 2.25 -14.97
C TYR A 147 -14.18 0.80 -15.17
N SER A 148 -14.50 0.21 -16.31
CA SER A 148 -14.01 -1.10 -16.76
C SER A 148 -13.91 -1.10 -18.28
N LEU A 149 -12.76 -1.49 -18.83
CA LEU A 149 -12.48 -1.44 -20.26
C LEU A 149 -13.49 -2.24 -21.09
N GLU A 150 -13.89 -3.43 -20.61
CA GLU A 150 -14.93 -4.30 -21.18
C GLU A 150 -16.31 -3.62 -21.27
N GLN A 151 -16.63 -2.70 -20.34
CA GLN A 151 -17.96 -2.12 -20.17
C GLN A 151 -18.07 -0.65 -20.61
N ASN A 152 -16.94 0.04 -20.74
CA ASN A 152 -16.89 1.48 -21.03
C ASN A 152 -16.01 1.84 -22.24
N GLY A 153 -15.41 0.85 -22.90
CA GLY A 153 -14.51 1.05 -24.03
C GLY A 153 -13.12 1.57 -23.64
N SER A 154 -12.21 1.61 -24.60
CA SER A 154 -10.76 1.74 -24.38
C SER A 154 -10.21 3.18 -24.39
N THR A 155 -11.05 4.20 -24.18
CA THR A 155 -10.61 5.61 -24.26
C THR A 155 -10.38 6.24 -22.88
N LEU A 156 -9.15 6.72 -22.65
CA LEU A 156 -8.72 7.34 -21.39
C LEU A 156 -9.58 8.56 -20.98
N SER A 157 -10.10 9.32 -21.94
CA SER A 157 -11.07 10.41 -21.69
C SER A 157 -12.33 9.94 -20.95
N THR A 158 -12.82 8.74 -21.26
CA THR A 158 -14.00 8.15 -20.63
C THR A 158 -13.71 7.73 -19.18
N LEU A 159 -12.52 7.17 -18.93
CA LEU A 159 -12.02 6.85 -17.59
C LEU A 159 -11.97 8.11 -16.72
N TYR A 160 -11.36 9.20 -17.21
CA TYR A 160 -11.30 10.47 -16.51
C TYR A 160 -12.69 11.11 -16.27
N GLY A 161 -13.58 11.05 -17.27
CA GLY A 161 -14.95 11.58 -17.15
C GLY A 161 -15.78 10.86 -16.08
N LEU A 162 -15.62 9.54 -15.95
CA LEU A 162 -16.28 8.74 -14.92
C LEU A 162 -15.67 8.97 -13.53
N CYS A 163 -14.34 9.01 -13.43
CA CYS A 163 -13.64 9.31 -12.16
C CYS A 163 -13.92 10.74 -11.66
N GLY A 164 -14.11 11.70 -12.56
CA GLY A 164 -14.43 13.09 -12.24
C GLY A 164 -15.70 13.28 -11.40
N GLN A 165 -16.67 12.35 -11.48
CA GLN A 165 -17.91 12.36 -10.69
C GLN A 165 -17.68 12.17 -9.17
N TYR A 166 -16.47 11.78 -8.78
CA TYR A 166 -16.07 11.54 -7.40
C TYR A 166 -15.13 12.63 -6.85
N ARG A 167 -14.84 13.68 -7.64
CA ARG A 167 -14.01 14.81 -7.22
C ARG A 167 -14.59 15.50 -5.98
N GLY A 168 -13.75 15.68 -4.96
CA GLY A 168 -14.12 16.30 -3.68
C GLY A 168 -14.82 15.38 -2.68
N LYS A 169 -15.13 14.12 -3.05
CA LYS A 169 -15.59 13.10 -2.10
C LYS A 169 -14.43 12.56 -1.26
N ARG A 170 -14.74 11.96 -0.12
CA ARG A 170 -13.75 11.36 0.78
C ARG A 170 -13.60 9.86 0.48
N GLY A 171 -12.72 9.56 -0.46
CA GLY A 171 -12.35 8.21 -0.84
C GLY A 171 -11.04 8.19 -1.63
N GLY A 172 -10.61 7.00 -2.01
CA GLY A 172 -9.50 6.78 -2.95
C GLY A 172 -9.92 5.86 -4.09
N PHE A 173 -8.98 5.57 -5.00
CA PHE A 173 -9.23 4.80 -6.22
C PHE A 173 -8.23 3.67 -6.36
N VAL A 174 -8.69 2.45 -6.61
CA VAL A 174 -7.83 1.31 -6.96
C VAL A 174 -7.89 1.13 -8.47
N VAL A 175 -6.78 1.41 -9.15
CA VAL A 175 -6.55 1.07 -10.56
C VAL A 175 -6.08 -0.37 -10.62
N VAL A 176 -6.70 -1.17 -11.47
CA VAL A 176 -6.37 -2.58 -11.73
C VAL A 176 -6.08 -2.72 -13.21
N VAL A 177 -4.96 -3.36 -13.53
CA VAL A 177 -4.49 -3.65 -14.89
C VAL A 177 -4.27 -5.15 -14.99
N LYS A 178 -4.58 -5.72 -16.14
CA LYS A 178 -4.20 -7.08 -16.51
C LYS A 178 -3.46 -7.07 -17.84
N ASP A 179 -2.32 -7.76 -17.88
CA ASP A 179 -1.48 -7.91 -19.08
C ASP A 179 -1.85 -9.18 -19.90
N ALA A 180 -1.12 -9.43 -20.99
CA ALA A 180 -1.30 -10.58 -21.87
C ALA A 180 -0.70 -11.88 -21.29
N ALA A 181 0.36 -11.78 -20.48
CA ALA A 181 0.86 -12.89 -19.65
C ALA A 181 -0.16 -13.35 -18.60
N GLY A 182 -1.10 -12.48 -18.21
CA GLY A 182 -2.19 -12.75 -17.28
C GLY A 182 -1.91 -12.33 -15.83
N GLY A 183 -0.82 -11.62 -15.59
CA GLY A 183 -0.53 -10.94 -14.33
C GLY A 183 -1.56 -9.85 -14.04
N VAL A 184 -1.80 -9.58 -12.74
CA VAL A 184 -2.73 -8.55 -12.29
C VAL A 184 -2.00 -7.61 -11.33
N PHE A 185 -1.97 -6.33 -11.66
CA PHE A 185 -1.22 -5.31 -10.91
C PHE A 185 -1.91 -3.95 -11.04
N GLY A 186 -1.38 -2.94 -10.37
CA GLY A 186 -1.93 -1.60 -10.47
C GLY A 186 -1.46 -0.66 -9.37
N ALA A 187 -2.35 0.25 -8.99
CA ALA A 187 -2.08 1.30 -8.03
C ALA A 187 -3.29 1.57 -7.12
N TYR A 188 -3.02 2.09 -5.93
CA TYR A 188 -3.99 2.86 -5.16
C TYR A 188 -3.64 4.35 -5.27
N LEU A 189 -4.67 5.18 -5.50
CA LEU A 189 -4.60 6.62 -5.69
C LEU A 189 -5.41 7.34 -4.61
N SER A 190 -4.86 8.40 -4.01
CA SER A 190 -5.57 9.28 -3.08
C SER A 190 -6.63 10.16 -3.75
N ASP A 191 -6.53 10.30 -5.06
CA ASP A 191 -7.19 11.33 -5.86
C ASP A 191 -7.84 10.72 -7.11
N PRO A 192 -8.97 11.26 -7.60
CA PRO A 192 -9.52 10.82 -8.88
C PRO A 192 -8.55 11.18 -10.01
N PRO A 193 -8.18 10.20 -10.87
CA PRO A 193 -7.32 10.45 -12.03
C PRO A 193 -8.04 11.41 -13.00
N ARG A 194 -7.34 12.46 -13.42
CA ARG A 194 -7.88 13.62 -14.14
C ARG A 194 -6.72 14.41 -14.80
N PRO A 195 -6.85 14.92 -16.04
CA PRO A 195 -5.75 15.66 -16.67
C PRO A 195 -5.29 16.88 -15.86
N GLN A 196 -4.00 16.99 -15.57
CA GLN A 196 -3.38 18.14 -14.88
C GLN A 196 -1.95 18.38 -15.37
N SER A 197 -1.53 19.65 -15.45
CA SER A 197 -0.18 20.06 -15.87
C SER A 197 0.92 19.84 -14.82
N HIS A 198 0.62 19.16 -13.72
CA HIS A 198 1.53 18.90 -12.60
C HIS A 198 1.17 17.59 -11.91
N TYR A 199 2.16 16.99 -11.23
CA TYR A 199 1.92 15.81 -10.39
C TYR A 199 1.00 16.17 -9.22
N PHE A 200 0.10 15.25 -8.86
CA PHE A 200 -0.84 15.38 -7.76
C PHE A 200 -1.01 14.02 -7.05
N GLY A 201 -1.68 14.04 -5.89
CA GLY A 201 -1.81 12.89 -5.01
C GLY A 201 -1.10 13.14 -3.68
N ASN A 202 -1.02 12.11 -2.83
CA ASN A 202 -0.31 12.17 -1.56
C ASN A 202 0.46 10.87 -1.28
N GLY A 203 1.23 10.84 -0.18
CA GLY A 203 1.97 9.65 0.26
C GLY A 203 1.13 8.48 0.78
N GLU A 204 -0.21 8.53 0.68
CA GLU A 204 -1.08 7.36 0.88
C GLU A 204 -1.20 6.51 -0.41
N CYS A 205 -0.74 7.02 -1.57
CA CYS A 205 -0.65 6.27 -2.82
C CYS A 205 0.39 5.14 -2.74
N PHE A 206 0.16 4.04 -3.47
CA PHE A 206 1.11 2.92 -3.59
C PHE A 206 0.88 2.10 -4.86
N LEU A 207 1.92 1.39 -5.32
CA LEU A 207 1.82 0.39 -6.40
C LEU A 207 1.67 -1.01 -5.82
N TRP A 208 1.12 -1.95 -6.58
CA TRP A 208 0.98 -3.36 -6.16
C TRP A 208 0.94 -4.32 -7.35
N ARG A 209 1.36 -5.57 -7.12
CA ARG A 209 1.21 -6.70 -8.06
C ARG A 209 0.75 -7.97 -7.34
N ALA A 210 -0.06 -8.77 -8.01
CA ALA A 210 -0.72 -9.95 -7.47
C ALA A 210 -0.68 -11.13 -8.45
N PHE A 211 -0.08 -12.23 -8.01
CA PHE A 211 -0.11 -13.50 -8.74
C PHE A 211 -1.07 -14.45 -8.06
N VAL A 212 -2.23 -14.66 -8.68
CA VAL A 212 -3.18 -15.69 -8.24
C VAL A 212 -2.68 -17.02 -8.80
N LEU A 213 -2.06 -17.84 -7.95
CA LEU A 213 -1.61 -19.15 -8.37
C LEU A 213 -2.83 -20.02 -8.73
N PRO A 214 -2.79 -20.78 -9.84
CA PRO A 214 -3.75 -21.85 -10.06
C PRO A 214 -3.78 -22.75 -8.83
N GLY A 215 -4.98 -23.07 -8.35
CA GLY A 215 -5.12 -24.04 -7.26
C GLY A 215 -4.50 -25.37 -7.69
N LEU A 216 -3.59 -25.90 -6.87
CA LEU A 216 -3.30 -27.33 -6.94
C LEU A 216 -4.62 -28.08 -6.73
N PRO A 217 -4.90 -29.16 -7.49
CA PRO A 217 -6.01 -30.04 -7.15
C PRO A 217 -5.83 -30.50 -5.69
N ASP A 218 -6.92 -30.50 -4.93
CA ASP A 218 -6.83 -30.54 -3.49
C ASP A 218 -6.20 -31.86 -3.02
N LEU A 219 -5.12 -31.78 -2.24
CA LEU A 219 -4.45 -32.99 -1.72
C LEU A 219 -5.31 -33.70 -0.64
N LEU A 220 -6.45 -33.12 -0.29
CA LEU A 220 -7.52 -33.74 0.48
C LEU A 220 -8.33 -34.80 -0.30
N ASP A 221 -8.30 -34.79 -1.63
CA ASP A 221 -8.94 -35.82 -2.49
C ASP A 221 -8.04 -37.05 -2.76
N LEU A 222 -6.80 -37.06 -2.26
CA LEU A 222 -6.02 -38.29 -2.22
C LEU A 222 -6.60 -39.24 -1.17
N PRO A 223 -6.75 -40.55 -1.47
CA PRO A 223 -7.13 -41.52 -0.44
C PRO A 223 -6.07 -41.49 0.68
N PRO A 224 -6.47 -41.58 1.96
CA PRO A 224 -5.54 -41.50 3.07
C PRO A 224 -4.47 -42.58 2.90
N PRO A 225 -3.17 -42.27 3.17
CA PRO A 225 -2.11 -43.26 3.05
C PRO A 225 -2.45 -44.45 3.94
N PRO A 226 -2.34 -45.69 3.44
CA PRO A 226 -2.87 -46.86 4.14
C PRO A 226 -2.26 -46.97 5.53
N SER A 227 -3.11 -46.90 6.55
CA SER A 227 -2.71 -46.87 7.96
C SER A 227 -1.78 -48.04 8.26
N ALA A 228 -0.53 -47.74 8.63
CA ALA A 228 0.53 -48.72 8.79
C ALA A 228 0.42 -49.49 10.12
N ASP A 229 -0.67 -50.23 10.32
CA ASP A 229 -0.67 -51.35 11.27
C ASP A 229 0.06 -52.54 10.65
N THR A 230 1.39 -52.53 10.79
CA THR A 230 2.25 -53.66 10.47
C THR A 230 2.92 -54.19 11.73
N THR A 231 2.09 -54.56 12.72
CA THR A 231 2.49 -55.24 13.97
C THR A 231 3.34 -56.52 13.75
N HIS A 232 3.44 -57.02 12.51
CA HIS A 232 4.27 -58.17 12.11
C HIS A 232 5.35 -57.89 11.04
N ALA A 233 5.87 -56.66 10.92
CA ALA A 233 7.06 -56.39 10.10
C ALA A 233 8.36 -56.82 10.81
N GLN A 234 8.98 -57.91 10.35
CA GLN A 234 10.28 -58.36 10.89
C GLN A 234 11.42 -57.38 10.54
N ARG A 235 12.33 -57.14 11.49
CA ARG A 235 13.55 -56.35 11.25
C ARG A 235 14.40 -56.98 10.15
N MET A 236 14.79 -56.17 9.16
CA MET A 236 15.96 -56.44 8.33
C MET A 236 16.77 -55.15 8.19
N THR A 237 18.03 -55.19 8.64
CA THR A 237 18.95 -54.05 8.63
C THR A 237 20.04 -54.26 7.59
N THR A 238 20.22 -53.29 6.69
CA THR A 238 21.40 -53.18 5.81
C THR A 238 21.88 -51.74 5.75
N ILE A 239 23.21 -51.58 5.66
CA ILE A 239 23.91 -50.29 5.73
C ILE A 239 24.65 -50.06 4.40
N GLY A 240 24.65 -48.82 3.92
CA GLY A 240 25.44 -48.38 2.76
C GLY A 240 24.62 -47.53 1.79
N GLY A 241 25.04 -46.33 1.37
CA GLY A 241 26.26 -45.60 1.75
C GLY A 241 26.09 -44.08 1.53
N ALA A 242 27.02 -43.28 2.04
CA ALA A 242 26.85 -41.83 2.14
C ALA A 242 27.33 -41.03 0.92
N ARG A 243 26.61 -39.95 0.61
CA ARG A 243 27.21 -38.68 0.15
C ARG A 243 26.34 -37.49 0.58
N THR A 244 26.98 -36.37 0.86
CA THR A 244 26.41 -35.23 1.62
C THR A 244 25.76 -34.14 0.74
N PRO A 245 24.90 -33.26 1.31
CA PRO A 245 23.98 -32.40 0.56
C PRO A 245 24.37 -30.91 0.54
N SER A 246 23.73 -30.10 -0.33
CA SER A 246 23.74 -28.63 -0.20
C SER A 246 22.62 -27.89 -0.97
N THR A 247 21.35 -28.07 -0.59
CA THR A 247 20.30 -27.03 -0.70
C THR A 247 19.44 -27.08 0.57
N ALA A 248 19.29 -25.96 1.27
CA ALA A 248 18.71 -25.94 2.61
C ALA A 248 17.18 -25.94 2.59
N SER A 249 16.57 -26.92 3.25
CA SER A 249 15.12 -26.95 3.51
C SER A 249 14.75 -26.00 4.66
N LEU A 250 13.84 -25.05 4.41
CA LEU A 250 13.12 -24.32 5.47
C LEU A 250 11.67 -24.83 5.58
N ALA A 251 11.54 -26.14 5.79
CA ALA A 251 10.26 -26.83 6.01
C ALA A 251 10.09 -27.20 7.49
N SER A 252 10.05 -26.19 8.37
CA SER A 252 10.05 -26.40 9.83
C SER A 252 9.38 -25.28 10.64
N LEU A 253 8.07 -25.07 10.42
CA LEU A 253 7.18 -24.46 11.42
C LEU A 253 5.95 -25.36 11.61
N ASN A 254 6.17 -26.47 12.32
CA ASN A 254 5.13 -27.41 12.73
C ASN A 254 4.43 -26.87 13.98
N LEU A 255 3.42 -26.01 13.82
CA LEU A 255 2.63 -25.53 14.95
C LEU A 255 1.54 -26.56 15.30
N GLN A 256 1.47 -26.91 16.58
CA GLN A 256 0.66 -28.02 17.08
C GLN A 256 -0.85 -27.72 16.95
N SER A 257 -1.62 -28.73 16.59
CA SER A 257 -3.09 -28.63 16.55
C SER A 257 -3.67 -28.43 17.95
N THR A 258 -4.28 -27.27 18.17
CA THR A 258 -5.16 -27.00 19.31
C THR A 258 -6.58 -26.78 18.79
N ASN A 259 -7.54 -27.62 19.20
CA ASN A 259 -8.94 -27.51 18.80
C ASN A 259 -9.52 -26.15 19.24
N GLY A 260 -9.70 -25.22 18.30
CA GLY A 260 -10.06 -23.84 18.62
C GLY A 260 -10.54 -23.02 17.42
N HIS A 261 -11.78 -23.29 16.97
CA HIS A 261 -12.64 -22.33 16.24
C HIS A 261 -11.93 -21.48 15.15
N ALA A 262 -11.42 -22.13 14.11
CA ALA A 262 -10.81 -21.46 12.96
C ALA A 262 -11.84 -20.75 12.05
N SER A 263 -12.49 -19.71 12.57
CA SER A 263 -13.30 -18.77 11.78
C SER A 263 -12.41 -17.70 11.10
N GLY A 264 -11.40 -18.16 10.37
CA GLY A 264 -10.53 -17.37 9.52
C GLY A 264 -10.68 -17.84 8.08
N ALA A 265 -10.80 -16.92 7.12
CA ALA A 265 -11.21 -17.26 5.76
C ALA A 265 -10.18 -18.15 5.04
N ALA A 266 -10.50 -19.43 4.88
CA ALA A 266 -9.78 -20.32 3.98
C ALA A 266 -10.08 -19.96 2.53
N THR A 267 -9.34 -19.00 1.97
CA THR A 267 -9.36 -18.71 0.54
C THR A 267 -8.68 -19.85 -0.22
N PRO A 268 -9.38 -20.55 -1.14
CA PRO A 268 -8.75 -21.61 -1.95
C PRO A 268 -7.72 -21.04 -2.96
N GLU A 269 -7.79 -19.74 -3.26
CA GLU A 269 -6.77 -19.04 -4.05
C GLU A 269 -5.52 -18.78 -3.20
N ARG A 270 -4.39 -19.38 -3.60
CA ARG A 270 -3.07 -19.00 -3.08
C ARG A 270 -2.56 -17.77 -3.83
N ILE A 271 -2.82 -16.59 -3.28
CA ILE A 271 -2.38 -15.32 -3.88
C ILE A 271 -0.99 -14.96 -3.34
N ARG A 272 -0.07 -14.60 -4.25
CA ARG A 272 1.17 -13.89 -3.90
C ARG A 272 0.95 -12.40 -4.18
N PHE A 273 0.70 -11.64 -3.13
CA PHE A 273 0.56 -10.19 -3.20
C PHE A 273 1.87 -9.50 -2.80
N LYS A 274 2.23 -8.42 -3.50
CA LYS A 274 3.35 -7.53 -3.15
C LYS A 274 2.94 -6.09 -3.43
N ALA A 275 3.21 -5.20 -2.49
CA ALA A 275 2.98 -3.77 -2.62
C ALA A 275 4.26 -2.97 -2.43
N PHE A 276 4.24 -1.74 -2.94
CA PHE A 276 5.34 -0.79 -2.97
C PHE A 276 4.82 0.56 -2.45
N PRO A 277 4.91 0.80 -1.13
CA PRO A 277 4.49 2.04 -0.50
C PRO A 277 5.31 3.24 -0.95
N TYR A 278 4.81 4.45 -0.71
CA TYR A 278 5.53 5.69 -0.98
C TYR A 278 6.87 5.76 -0.22
N THR A 279 7.96 6.09 -0.92
CA THR A 279 9.32 6.18 -0.33
C THR A 279 9.56 7.50 0.39
N GLY A 280 8.93 8.59 -0.07
CA GLY A 280 9.26 9.95 0.34
C GLY A 280 10.42 10.61 -0.43
N GLU A 281 10.97 9.97 -1.47
CA GLU A 281 12.10 10.54 -2.24
C GLU A 281 11.68 11.67 -3.20
N ASN A 282 10.44 11.63 -3.73
CA ASN A 282 9.89 12.66 -4.62
C ASN A 282 8.36 12.54 -4.72
N ASP A 283 7.65 13.67 -4.79
CA ASP A 283 6.18 13.68 -4.85
C ASP A 283 5.58 13.37 -6.24
N PHE A 284 6.29 12.65 -7.12
CA PHE A 284 5.84 12.29 -8.48
C PHE A 284 4.79 11.14 -8.49
N THR A 285 3.80 11.25 -7.60
CA THR A 285 2.86 10.17 -7.25
C THR A 285 1.83 9.86 -8.35
N ILE A 286 1.08 10.85 -8.85
CA ILE A 286 0.13 10.69 -9.97
C ILE A 286 0.34 11.79 -11.00
N TYR A 287 0.39 11.42 -12.28
CA TYR A 287 0.33 12.37 -13.40
C TYR A 287 -0.66 11.91 -14.45
N CYS A 288 -1.36 12.84 -15.08
CA CYS A 288 -2.40 12.57 -16.06
C CYS A 288 -2.32 13.62 -17.15
N ALA A 289 -2.02 13.20 -18.37
CA ALA A 289 -2.12 14.02 -19.57
C ALA A 289 -3.49 13.79 -20.24
N HIS A 290 -3.62 14.13 -21.53
CA HIS A 290 -4.81 13.74 -22.32
C HIS A 290 -4.59 12.39 -23.03
N ASP A 291 -3.33 11.99 -23.13
CA ASP A 291 -2.77 10.90 -23.92
C ASP A 291 -2.13 9.80 -23.06
N TYR A 292 -1.97 9.99 -21.75
CA TYR A 292 -1.56 8.93 -20.82
C TYR A 292 -1.92 9.20 -19.35
N LEU A 293 -2.05 8.11 -18.59
CA LEU A 293 -2.09 8.06 -17.12
C LEU A 293 -0.76 7.48 -16.62
N SER A 294 -0.16 8.11 -15.61
CA SER A 294 1.08 7.66 -14.96
C SER A 294 0.96 7.68 -13.44
N VAL A 295 1.57 6.70 -12.77
CA VAL A 295 1.63 6.58 -11.32
C VAL A 295 3.05 6.18 -10.91
N GLY A 296 3.72 7.04 -10.14
CA GLY A 296 5.13 6.92 -9.81
C GLY A 296 6.04 7.34 -10.96
N GLY A 297 7.10 8.08 -10.64
CA GLY A 297 8.03 8.61 -11.62
C GLY A 297 9.39 8.96 -11.05
N GLY A 298 10.13 9.78 -11.78
CA GLY A 298 11.54 10.10 -11.50
C GLY A 298 12.49 9.35 -12.43
N ASP A 299 13.70 9.89 -12.59
CA ASP A 299 14.80 9.32 -13.39
C ASP A 299 14.46 8.90 -14.83
N GLY A 300 13.39 9.46 -15.41
CA GLY A 300 12.90 9.13 -16.75
C GLY A 300 12.03 7.87 -16.85
N HIS A 301 11.75 7.21 -15.72
CA HIS A 301 11.00 5.96 -15.63
C HIS A 301 9.61 6.18 -14.99
N TYR A 302 8.73 5.19 -15.13
CA TYR A 302 7.38 5.22 -14.56
C TYR A 302 7.06 3.89 -13.87
N GLY A 303 6.56 3.95 -12.63
CA GLY A 303 6.18 2.74 -11.90
C GLY A 303 4.98 2.02 -12.53
N LEU A 304 4.01 2.79 -13.01
CA LEU A 304 2.94 2.35 -13.90
C LEU A 304 2.56 3.48 -14.87
N TRP A 305 2.47 3.18 -16.17
CA TRP A 305 2.04 4.09 -17.22
C TRP A 305 1.09 3.36 -18.18
N LEU A 306 0.03 4.04 -18.62
CA LEU A 306 -1.00 3.54 -19.55
C LEU A 306 -1.32 4.58 -20.62
N GLY A 307 -1.31 4.17 -21.89
CA GLY A 307 -1.56 5.07 -23.03
C GLY A 307 -3.04 5.41 -23.28
N GLN A 308 -3.27 6.42 -24.13
CA GLN A 308 -4.58 6.99 -24.46
C GLN A 308 -5.67 5.97 -24.84
N GLY A 309 -5.26 4.94 -25.59
CA GLY A 309 -6.13 3.87 -26.09
C GLY A 309 -6.17 2.63 -25.19
N LEU A 310 -5.57 2.69 -23.99
CA LEU A 310 -5.59 1.66 -22.93
C LEU A 310 -5.28 0.22 -23.40
N GLY A 311 -4.56 0.06 -24.52
CA GLY A 311 -4.12 -1.22 -25.08
C GLY A 311 -2.64 -1.53 -24.82
N ASN A 312 -1.85 -0.54 -24.39
CA ASN A 312 -0.43 -0.67 -24.12
C ASN A 312 -0.02 0.07 -22.84
N GLY A 313 0.95 -0.48 -22.12
CA GLY A 313 1.48 0.10 -20.89
C GLY A 313 3.00 -0.03 -20.75
N VAL A 314 3.53 0.68 -19.76
CA VAL A 314 4.95 0.67 -19.37
C VAL A 314 5.00 0.58 -17.84
N SER A 315 5.93 -0.21 -17.29
CA SER A 315 6.15 -0.32 -15.85
C SER A 315 7.60 -0.68 -15.59
N ASP A 316 8.32 0.20 -14.91
CA ASP A 316 9.74 0.03 -14.59
C ASP A 316 9.99 0.45 -13.14
N THR A 317 11.24 0.35 -12.68
CA THR A 317 11.63 0.88 -11.37
C THR A 317 11.43 2.40 -11.31
N CYS A 318 10.92 2.94 -10.20
CA CYS A 318 10.88 4.39 -9.98
C CYS A 318 11.17 4.77 -8.52
N PRO A 319 11.88 5.89 -8.27
CA PRO A 319 12.23 6.32 -6.92
C PRO A 319 11.01 6.69 -6.05
N THR A 320 9.86 7.06 -6.62
CA THR A 320 8.63 7.36 -5.86
C THR A 320 8.16 6.18 -4.99
N TYR A 321 8.38 4.93 -5.43
CA TYR A 321 7.87 3.72 -4.77
C TYR A 321 8.92 2.61 -4.53
N GLY A 322 10.14 2.76 -5.05
CA GLY A 322 11.18 1.74 -4.95
C GLY A 322 10.76 0.38 -5.55
N ASN A 323 9.86 0.42 -6.54
CA ASN A 323 9.23 -0.77 -7.10
C ASN A 323 10.14 -1.51 -8.09
N GLU A 324 9.81 -2.77 -8.33
CA GLU A 324 10.26 -3.51 -9.53
C GLU A 324 9.20 -3.36 -10.64
N ALA A 325 9.53 -3.73 -11.88
CA ALA A 325 8.53 -3.80 -12.95
C ALA A 325 7.33 -4.67 -12.53
N LEU A 326 6.11 -4.18 -12.75
CA LEU A 326 4.89 -4.80 -12.21
C LEU A 326 4.40 -5.99 -13.05
N SER A 327 4.60 -5.93 -14.37
CA SER A 327 4.31 -7.02 -15.32
C SER A 327 5.48 -8.01 -15.40
N GLU A 328 5.19 -9.26 -15.76
CA GLU A 328 6.21 -10.28 -16.07
C GLU A 328 6.59 -10.32 -17.57
N GLU A 329 5.95 -9.51 -18.43
CA GLU A 329 6.33 -9.32 -19.84
C GLU A 329 7.63 -8.50 -19.98
N GLY A 330 7.96 -7.69 -18.98
CA GLY A 330 9.09 -6.77 -18.97
C GLY A 330 8.64 -5.32 -18.73
N SER A 331 9.45 -4.35 -19.15
CA SER A 331 9.15 -2.93 -18.91
C SER A 331 8.04 -2.35 -19.80
N LYS A 332 7.61 -3.09 -20.83
CA LYS A 332 6.46 -2.78 -21.69
C LYS A 332 5.55 -4.00 -21.73
N PHE A 333 4.24 -3.78 -21.73
CA PHE A 333 3.24 -4.84 -21.72
C PHE A 333 1.98 -4.48 -22.53
N ASP A 334 1.32 -5.50 -23.08
CA ASP A 334 0.05 -5.34 -23.78
C ASP A 334 -1.12 -5.46 -22.78
N VAL A 335 -2.06 -4.52 -22.83
CA VAL A 335 -3.14 -4.39 -21.85
C VAL A 335 -4.36 -5.19 -22.29
N MET A 336 -4.65 -6.28 -21.57
CA MET A 336 -5.85 -7.10 -21.77
C MET A 336 -7.07 -6.58 -21.02
N GLY A 337 -6.89 -5.66 -20.07
CA GLY A 337 -8.01 -4.99 -19.40
C GLY A 337 -7.57 -4.00 -18.33
N VAL A 338 -8.45 -3.03 -18.06
CA VAL A 338 -8.30 -2.02 -17.01
C VAL A 338 -9.62 -1.90 -16.24
N GLU A 339 -9.55 -1.80 -14.92
CA GLU A 339 -10.66 -1.39 -14.04
C GLU A 339 -10.21 -0.23 -13.14
N VAL A 340 -11.15 0.62 -12.74
CA VAL A 340 -10.96 1.60 -11.66
C VAL A 340 -12.10 1.47 -10.66
N TRP A 341 -11.76 1.25 -9.40
CA TRP A 341 -12.68 1.07 -8.28
C TRP A 341 -12.61 2.27 -7.33
N TYR A 342 -13.75 2.82 -6.92
CA TYR A 342 -13.83 3.83 -5.86
C TYR A 342 -14.00 3.16 -4.50
N VAL A 343 -13.24 3.67 -3.52
CA VAL A 343 -13.22 3.23 -2.13
C VAL A 343 -13.50 4.42 -1.23
N GLY A 344 -14.75 4.59 -0.81
CA GLY A 344 -15.19 5.70 0.03
C GLY A 344 -16.71 5.77 0.17
N SER A 345 -17.18 6.68 1.02
CA SER A 345 -18.58 7.11 1.11
C SER A 345 -18.97 8.05 -0.04
#